data_AF-A0A4Y1RHF4-F1
#
_entry.id   AF-A0A4Y1RHF4-F1
#
_cell.length_a   1.000
_cell.length_b   1.000
_cell.length_c   1.000
_cell.angle_alpha   90.00
_cell.angle_beta   90.00
_cell.angle_gamma   90.00
#
_symmetry.space_group_name_H-M   'P 1'
#
loop_
_entity.id
_entity.type
_entity.pdbx_description
1 polymer ?
#
loop_
_entity_poly.entity_id
_entity_poly.type
_entity_poly.pdbx_seq_one_letter_code
_entity_poly.pdbx_strand_id
1 'polypeptide(L)'
;MARETIKHFHRLRNTNSQKDSFLSTHNISVFASLTLSLSLEMETNATVAINISDDLYGLSGTKSDPRDLPEPDVHIVTCDALRIPAHSSILASVSPVLENIIDRPRKHRSSERVIPITGVPNDAVLAFLRFLYSSRCTEEHMEKYGIHLLALSHVYLVPQLKHRCIKELGQRLTIENVVDVLQLAKMCDAADLYLKCLKLVANHFKAVENTEGWKFLQDHDPWLELDILQFIDETASRKKKTRKLREEQRLYLQLSEAMECLEHICKEGCTSVGPYDMEPGHNRGPCSKFSTCQGLQLLIQHFATCKRRVNGGCLRCKRMWQLLRLHSSMCDQPDSCRVPLCRQFKLKMQQEKKKDDARWKLLVRKVVSAKTISSLSLPKRKREEELGETRSSHGIRTFRL
;
A
#
# COMPACT_ATOMS: atom_id res chain seq x y z
N MET A 1 -22.28 4.04 -3.74
CA MET A 1 -22.13 2.57 -3.85
C MET A 1 -21.44 1.98 -2.62
N ALA A 2 -20.11 1.78 -2.53
CA ALA A 2 -19.48 1.12 -1.36
C ALA A 2 -19.93 1.61 0.04
N ARG A 3 -20.04 2.93 0.24
CA ARG A 3 -20.52 3.52 1.52
C ARG A 3 -22.01 3.34 1.78
N GLU A 4 -22.82 3.18 0.74
CA GLU A 4 -24.25 2.89 0.85
C GLU A 4 -24.45 1.39 1.10
N THR A 5 -23.68 0.53 0.43
CA THR A 5 -23.66 -0.92 0.64
C THR A 5 -23.23 -1.28 2.07
N ILE A 6 -22.17 -0.66 2.61
CA ILE A 6 -21.77 -0.83 4.04
C ILE A 6 -22.91 -0.43 5.00
N LYS A 7 -23.62 0.67 4.71
CA LYS A 7 -24.78 1.13 5.52
C LYS A 7 -26.02 0.26 5.34
N HIS A 8 -26.12 -0.49 4.25
CA HIS A 8 -27.19 -1.42 3.93
C HIS A 8 -26.93 -2.79 4.58
N PHE A 9 -25.67 -3.25 4.58
CA PHE A 9 -25.22 -4.45 5.28
C PHE A 9 -25.38 -4.38 6.79
N HIS A 10 -25.14 -3.21 7.39
CA HIS A 10 -25.47 -2.99 8.82
C HIS A 10 -26.98 -3.14 9.12
N ARG A 11 -27.86 -3.16 8.10
CA ARG A 11 -29.31 -3.31 8.23
C ARG A 11 -29.84 -4.69 7.84
N LEU A 12 -29.11 -5.49 7.06
CA LEU A 12 -29.56 -6.82 6.61
C LEU A 12 -28.78 -7.92 7.33
N ARG A 13 -29.30 -8.28 8.50
CA ARG A 13 -29.04 -9.55 9.17
C ARG A 13 -30.14 -10.50 8.70
N ASN A 14 -29.76 -11.62 8.08
CA ASN A 14 -30.60 -12.66 7.45
C ASN A 14 -31.09 -12.33 6.04
N THR A 15 -30.64 -13.08 5.03
CA THR A 15 -31.27 -14.33 4.57
C THR A 15 -30.38 -15.03 3.53
N ASN A 16 -30.51 -16.35 3.49
CA ASN A 16 -29.74 -17.34 2.73
C ASN A 16 -30.47 -17.66 1.41
N SER A 17 -29.76 -17.87 0.28
CA SER A 17 -30.21 -18.79 -0.79
C SER A 17 -29.16 -19.03 -1.87
N GLN A 18 -29.01 -20.31 -2.24
CA GLN A 18 -28.14 -20.88 -3.28
C GLN A 18 -28.60 -20.63 -4.73
N LYS A 19 -27.63 -20.51 -5.67
CA LYS A 19 -27.51 -21.20 -6.97
C LYS A 19 -26.20 -20.83 -7.70
N ASP A 20 -25.70 -21.76 -8.52
CA ASP A 20 -24.27 -21.97 -8.84
C ASP A 20 -23.64 -21.12 -9.97
N SER A 21 -22.36 -20.76 -9.77
CA SER A 21 -21.36 -20.49 -10.80
C SER A 21 -20.02 -21.18 -10.45
N PHE A 22 -19.25 -21.57 -11.47
CA PHE A 22 -18.41 -22.78 -11.48
C PHE A 22 -17.02 -22.69 -10.81
N LEU A 23 -16.51 -21.50 -10.44
CA LEU A 23 -15.11 -21.32 -9.97
C LEU A 23 -14.97 -20.90 -8.49
N SER A 24 -15.91 -20.13 -7.96
CA SER A 24 -15.89 -19.78 -6.52
C SER A 24 -16.58 -20.85 -5.67
N THR A 25 -17.58 -21.55 -6.23
CA THR A 25 -17.96 -22.89 -5.75
C THR A 25 -16.79 -23.85 -5.83
N HIS A 26 -15.93 -23.75 -6.84
CA HIS A 26 -14.77 -24.64 -7.02
C HIS A 26 -13.80 -24.53 -5.86
N ASN A 27 -13.36 -23.33 -5.42
CA ASN A 27 -12.41 -23.24 -4.31
C ASN A 27 -13.00 -23.77 -2.99
N ILE A 28 -14.25 -23.42 -2.68
CA ILE A 28 -14.95 -23.93 -1.48
C ILE A 28 -15.16 -25.45 -1.58
N SER A 29 -15.55 -25.95 -2.75
CA SER A 29 -15.76 -27.37 -3.05
C SER A 29 -14.46 -28.17 -3.04
N VAL A 30 -13.36 -27.61 -3.57
CA VAL A 30 -12.00 -28.17 -3.52
C VAL A 30 -11.63 -28.40 -2.06
N PHE A 31 -11.76 -27.38 -1.22
CA PHE A 31 -11.42 -27.51 0.19
C PHE A 31 -12.34 -28.46 0.95
N ALA A 32 -13.66 -28.41 0.69
CA ALA A 32 -14.60 -29.35 1.29
C ALA A 32 -14.26 -30.81 0.90
N SER A 33 -13.99 -31.06 -0.38
CA SER A 33 -13.64 -32.39 -0.91
C SER A 33 -12.28 -32.88 -0.39
N LEU A 34 -11.26 -32.01 -0.36
CA LEU A 34 -9.96 -32.34 0.21
C LEU A 34 -10.07 -32.64 1.71
N THR A 35 -10.87 -31.89 2.46
CA THR A 35 -11.10 -32.11 3.90
C THR A 35 -11.89 -33.40 4.16
N LEU A 36 -12.90 -33.68 3.33
CA LEU A 36 -13.64 -34.95 3.36
C LEU A 36 -12.72 -36.14 3.01
N SER A 37 -11.78 -35.96 2.08
CA SER A 37 -10.80 -36.99 1.71
C SER A 37 -9.87 -37.35 2.88
N LEU A 38 -9.53 -36.38 3.74
CA LEU A 38 -8.79 -36.65 4.99
C LEU A 38 -9.62 -37.42 6.04
N SER A 39 -10.94 -37.46 5.87
CA SER A 39 -11.92 -37.96 6.85
C SER A 39 -12.59 -39.28 6.46
N LEU A 40 -12.63 -39.64 5.18
CA LEU A 40 -13.33 -40.83 4.65
C LEU A 40 -12.36 -41.89 4.14
N GLU A 41 -12.63 -43.16 4.49
CA GLU A 41 -12.04 -44.33 3.85
C GLU A 41 -13.01 -44.83 2.75
N MET A 42 -12.54 -44.99 1.51
CA MET A 42 -13.37 -45.46 0.40
C MET A 42 -13.17 -46.96 0.13
N GLU A 43 -14.27 -47.69 -0.07
CA GLU A 43 -14.28 -49.06 -0.60
C GLU A 43 -14.12 -49.03 -2.14
N THR A 44 -13.24 -49.87 -2.67
CA THR A 44 -12.83 -49.84 -4.09
C THR A 44 -13.64 -50.79 -4.95
N ASN A 45 -14.19 -50.29 -6.08
CA ASN A 45 -14.60 -51.11 -7.24
C ASN A 45 -13.67 -50.82 -8.44
N ALA A 46 -13.70 -51.70 -9.45
CA ALA A 46 -12.73 -51.81 -10.55
C ALA A 46 -12.34 -50.49 -11.24
N THR A 47 -11.03 -50.29 -11.45
CA THR A 47 -10.39 -49.03 -11.86
C THR A 47 -9.31 -49.22 -12.94
N VAL A 48 -9.08 -48.17 -13.73
CA VAL A 48 -7.95 -48.04 -14.67
C VAL A 48 -6.68 -47.65 -13.90
N ALA A 49 -5.62 -48.46 -14.02
CA ALA A 49 -4.31 -48.19 -13.47
C ALA A 49 -3.41 -47.53 -14.53
N ILE A 50 -2.66 -46.49 -14.16
CA ILE A 50 -1.63 -45.88 -15.02
C ILE A 50 -0.27 -46.12 -14.37
N ASN A 51 0.66 -46.74 -15.11
CA ASN A 51 2.07 -46.84 -14.72
C ASN A 51 2.79 -45.55 -15.11
N ILE A 52 2.99 -44.66 -14.14
CA ILE A 52 3.68 -43.37 -14.33
C ILE A 52 5.21 -43.49 -14.14
N SER A 53 5.71 -44.70 -13.87
CA SER A 53 7.12 -44.94 -13.51
C SER A 53 8.11 -44.46 -14.58
N ASP A 54 7.80 -44.53 -15.89
CA ASP A 54 8.78 -44.16 -16.93
C ASP A 54 8.82 -42.65 -17.24
N ASP A 55 7.71 -41.92 -17.08
CA ASP A 55 7.65 -40.49 -17.43
C ASP A 55 8.12 -39.54 -16.30
N LEU A 56 8.28 -40.04 -15.07
CA LEU A 56 8.67 -39.23 -13.92
C LEU A 56 10.19 -38.94 -13.87
N TYR A 57 11.02 -39.76 -14.54
CA TYR A 57 12.49 -39.70 -14.46
C TYR A 57 13.18 -39.12 -15.71
N GLY A 58 12.44 -38.78 -16.77
CA GLY A 58 12.97 -38.44 -18.11
C GLY A 58 13.70 -37.11 -18.29
N LEU A 59 14.03 -36.33 -17.25
CA LEU A 59 14.72 -35.03 -17.39
C LEU A 59 15.98 -34.89 -16.51
N SER A 60 16.74 -35.97 -16.37
CA SER A 60 18.15 -35.91 -15.94
C SER A 60 19.03 -36.49 -17.03
N GLY A 61 19.54 -35.62 -17.91
CA GLY A 61 20.60 -35.96 -18.86
C GLY A 61 21.94 -36.14 -18.15
N THR A 62 22.08 -37.20 -17.34
CA THR A 62 23.37 -37.75 -16.94
C THR A 62 23.19 -39.25 -16.74
N LYS A 63 23.92 -40.06 -17.53
CA LYS A 63 23.97 -41.52 -17.38
C LYS A 63 24.65 -41.84 -16.03
N SER A 64 23.84 -42.16 -15.03
CA SER A 64 24.28 -42.84 -13.81
C SER A 64 23.17 -43.82 -13.40
N ASP A 65 23.56 -45.03 -13.02
CA ASP A 65 22.75 -46.19 -12.60
C ASP A 65 21.28 -45.94 -12.22
N PRO A 66 20.33 -46.76 -12.71
CA PRO A 66 18.98 -46.75 -12.19
C PRO A 66 19.05 -47.19 -10.72
N ARG A 67 18.89 -46.24 -9.81
CA ARG A 67 18.50 -46.59 -8.44
C ARG A 67 17.10 -47.18 -8.56
N ASP A 68 17.02 -48.51 -8.60
CA ASP A 68 15.78 -49.25 -8.54
C ASP A 68 15.03 -48.79 -7.30
N LEU A 69 14.03 -47.92 -7.51
CA LEU A 69 13.10 -47.59 -6.44
C LEU A 69 12.35 -48.88 -6.07
N PRO A 70 12.06 -49.07 -4.77
CA PRO A 70 11.24 -50.20 -4.35
C PRO A 70 9.88 -50.16 -5.04
N GLU A 71 9.20 -51.30 -5.13
CA GLU A 71 7.86 -51.34 -5.68
C GLU A 71 6.93 -50.34 -4.95
N PRO A 72 6.06 -49.63 -5.67
CA PRO A 72 5.08 -48.72 -5.07
C PRO A 72 4.21 -49.43 -4.02
N ASP A 73 4.15 -48.88 -2.81
CA ASP A 73 3.49 -49.48 -1.64
C ASP A 73 2.22 -48.73 -1.21
N VAL A 74 1.88 -47.66 -1.92
CA VAL A 74 0.68 -46.84 -1.71
C VAL A 74 0.11 -46.33 -3.03
N HIS A 75 -1.22 -46.18 -3.08
CA HIS A 75 -1.93 -45.66 -4.25
C HIS A 75 -2.66 -44.36 -3.91
N ILE A 76 -2.51 -43.36 -4.78
CA ILE A 76 -3.34 -42.16 -4.76
C ILE A 76 -4.57 -42.40 -5.64
N VAL A 77 -5.76 -42.10 -5.12
CA VAL A 77 -7.02 -42.18 -5.86
C VAL A 77 -7.58 -40.78 -6.09
N THR A 78 -7.83 -40.42 -7.35
CA THR A 78 -8.42 -39.13 -7.70
C THR A 78 -9.95 -39.22 -7.89
N CYS A 79 -10.60 -38.09 -8.19
CA CYS A 79 -12.04 -38.01 -8.45
C CYS A 79 -12.55 -38.99 -9.51
N ASP A 80 -11.78 -39.22 -10.57
CA ASP A 80 -12.18 -40.09 -11.68
C ASP A 80 -11.82 -41.56 -11.43
N ALA A 81 -11.61 -41.93 -10.16
CA ALA A 81 -11.14 -43.24 -9.74
C ALA A 81 -9.81 -43.67 -10.39
N LEU A 82 -9.02 -42.70 -10.88
CA LEU A 82 -7.68 -42.97 -11.37
C LEU A 82 -6.77 -43.35 -10.21
N ARG A 83 -6.09 -44.49 -10.34
CA ARG A 83 -5.10 -44.98 -9.38
C ARG A 83 -3.70 -44.65 -9.85
N ILE A 84 -2.98 -43.89 -9.02
CA ILE A 84 -1.60 -43.50 -9.26
C ILE A 84 -0.71 -44.22 -8.24
N PRO A 85 0.19 -45.12 -8.66
CA PRO A 85 1.13 -45.77 -7.76
C PRO A 85 2.15 -44.76 -7.21
N ALA A 86 2.48 -44.86 -5.92
CA ALA A 86 3.43 -43.98 -5.26
C ALA A 86 4.19 -44.69 -4.11
N HIS A 87 5.20 -44.00 -3.56
CA HIS A 87 6.06 -44.51 -2.50
C HIS A 87 5.79 -43.78 -1.19
N SER A 88 5.37 -44.52 -0.18
CA SER A 88 4.99 -43.99 1.14
C SER A 88 6.14 -43.24 1.81
N SER A 89 7.38 -43.74 1.67
CA SER A 89 8.58 -43.13 2.21
C SER A 89 8.83 -41.71 1.67
N ILE A 90 8.63 -41.50 0.37
CA ILE A 90 8.79 -40.19 -0.27
C ILE A 90 7.66 -39.27 0.19
N LEU A 91 6.40 -39.73 0.12
CA LEU A 91 5.24 -38.92 0.49
C LEU A 91 5.29 -38.47 1.95
N ALA A 92 5.61 -39.39 2.87
CA ALA A 92 5.76 -39.11 4.30
C ALA A 92 6.90 -38.12 4.57
N SER A 93 8.03 -38.25 3.87
CA SER A 93 9.18 -37.34 4.07
C SER A 93 8.90 -35.88 3.70
N VAL A 94 7.95 -35.62 2.80
CA VAL A 94 7.66 -34.27 2.29
C VAL A 94 6.43 -33.64 2.95
N SER A 95 5.47 -34.46 3.40
CA SER A 95 4.20 -33.99 3.96
C SER A 95 3.92 -34.68 5.30
N PRO A 96 3.94 -33.93 6.42
CA PRO A 96 3.52 -34.45 7.72
C PRO A 96 2.07 -34.96 7.73
N VAL A 97 1.21 -34.42 6.86
CA VAL A 97 -0.18 -34.89 6.74
C VAL A 97 -0.20 -36.27 6.09
N LEU A 98 0.55 -36.48 5.01
CA LEU A 98 0.67 -37.79 4.37
C LEU A 98 1.36 -38.80 5.28
N GLU A 99 2.41 -38.41 6.01
CA GLU A 99 3.06 -39.23 7.04
C GLU A 99 2.04 -39.72 8.06
N ASN A 100 1.24 -38.82 8.64
CA ASN A 100 0.19 -39.19 9.59
C ASN A 100 -0.88 -40.11 8.98
N ILE A 101 -1.24 -39.93 7.71
CA ILE A 101 -2.20 -40.83 7.01
C ILE A 101 -1.58 -42.21 6.80
N ILE A 102 -0.29 -42.26 6.47
CA ILE A 102 0.46 -43.50 6.23
C ILE A 102 0.71 -44.26 7.54
N ASP A 103 0.93 -43.57 8.65
CA ASP A 103 1.16 -44.19 9.96
C ASP A 103 -0.12 -44.76 10.58
N ARG A 104 -1.30 -44.33 10.12
CA ARG A 104 -2.57 -44.87 10.62
C ARG A 104 -2.67 -46.40 10.38
N PRO A 105 -3.07 -47.16 11.41
CA PRO A 105 -3.25 -48.60 11.31
C PRO A 105 -4.39 -48.94 10.34
N ARG A 106 -4.16 -49.92 9.48
CA ARG A 106 -5.18 -50.40 8.52
C ARG A 106 -6.19 -51.29 9.24
N LYS A 107 -7.47 -51.21 8.84
CA LYS A 107 -8.54 -52.10 9.32
C LYS A 107 -8.23 -53.58 9.04
N HIS A 108 -7.65 -53.88 7.87
CA HIS A 108 -7.18 -55.21 7.51
C HIS A 108 -5.70 -55.14 7.08
N ARG A 109 -4.87 -56.07 7.57
CA ARG A 109 -3.43 -56.13 7.24
C ARG A 109 -3.16 -56.39 5.76
N SER A 110 -4.10 -57.00 5.05
CA SER A 110 -4.02 -57.34 3.62
C SER A 110 -4.55 -56.25 2.69
N SER A 111 -5.16 -55.18 3.22
CA SER A 111 -5.67 -54.10 2.38
C SER A 111 -4.53 -53.22 1.88
N GLU A 112 -4.56 -52.96 0.57
CA GLU A 112 -3.69 -51.98 -0.08
C GLU A 112 -3.89 -50.59 0.53
N ARG A 113 -2.81 -49.82 0.69
CA ARG A 113 -2.90 -48.46 1.25
C ARG A 113 -3.35 -47.51 0.14
N VAL A 114 -4.46 -46.82 0.38
CA VAL A 114 -5.05 -45.86 -0.56
C VAL A 114 -5.18 -44.50 0.12
N ILE A 115 -4.77 -43.44 -0.58
CA ILE A 115 -4.94 -42.05 -0.15
C ILE A 115 -5.81 -41.32 -1.17
N PRO A 116 -7.05 -40.92 -0.82
CA PRO A 116 -7.91 -40.18 -1.72
C PRO A 116 -7.45 -38.71 -1.81
N ILE A 117 -7.31 -38.18 -3.03
CA ILE A 117 -7.13 -36.76 -3.31
C ILE A 117 -8.24 -36.34 -4.27
N THR A 118 -9.35 -35.87 -3.71
CA THR A 118 -10.54 -35.47 -4.49
C THR A 118 -10.78 -33.97 -4.43
N GLY A 119 -11.61 -33.46 -5.35
CA GLY A 119 -11.95 -32.05 -5.49
C GLY A 119 -11.00 -31.24 -6.38
N VAL A 120 -10.00 -31.87 -7.00
CA VAL A 120 -9.04 -31.22 -7.89
C VAL A 120 -8.86 -32.02 -9.18
N PRO A 121 -8.51 -31.39 -10.32
CA PRO A 121 -8.25 -32.09 -11.57
C PRO A 121 -7.10 -33.11 -11.46
N ASN A 122 -7.19 -34.25 -12.16
CA ASN A 122 -6.16 -35.30 -12.12
C ASN A 122 -4.77 -34.78 -12.46
N ASP A 123 -4.66 -33.90 -13.46
CA ASP A 123 -3.38 -33.30 -13.85
C ASP A 123 -2.79 -32.40 -12.75
N ALA A 124 -3.63 -31.75 -11.95
CA ALA A 124 -3.20 -30.98 -10.80
C ALA A 124 -2.65 -31.90 -9.69
N VAL A 125 -3.29 -33.06 -9.47
CA VAL A 125 -2.77 -34.10 -8.57
C VAL A 125 -1.43 -34.61 -9.07
N LEU A 126 -1.31 -34.89 -10.37
CA LEU A 126 -0.07 -35.36 -10.97
C LEU A 126 1.05 -34.31 -10.85
N ALA A 127 0.75 -33.03 -11.09
CA ALA A 127 1.69 -31.93 -10.90
C ALA A 127 2.12 -31.79 -9.43
N PHE A 128 1.20 -31.99 -8.48
CA PHE A 128 1.49 -32.02 -7.06
C PHE A 128 2.42 -33.19 -6.69
N LEU A 129 2.11 -34.41 -7.14
CA LEU A 129 2.95 -35.59 -6.90
C LEU A 129 4.34 -35.42 -7.53
N ARG A 130 4.43 -34.92 -8.77
CA ARG A 130 5.72 -34.57 -9.41
C ARG A 130 6.54 -33.62 -8.55
N PHE A 131 5.90 -32.64 -7.91
CA PHE A 131 6.59 -31.74 -6.99
C PHE A 131 7.11 -32.51 -5.75
N LEU A 132 6.32 -33.40 -5.15
CA LEU A 132 6.77 -34.18 -3.98
C LEU A 132 8.02 -35.02 -4.29
N TYR A 133 8.11 -35.60 -5.49
CA TYR A 133 9.25 -36.43 -5.87
C TYR A 133 10.50 -35.64 -6.25
N SER A 134 10.33 -34.49 -6.91
CA SER A 134 11.45 -33.78 -7.55
C SER A 134 11.76 -32.42 -6.93
N SER A 135 10.89 -31.91 -6.06
CA SER A 135 10.86 -30.53 -5.58
C SER A 135 10.80 -29.48 -6.72
N ARG A 136 10.40 -29.90 -7.93
CA ARG A 136 10.30 -29.03 -9.12
C ARG A 136 8.85 -28.82 -9.51
N CYS A 137 8.52 -27.59 -9.85
CA CYS A 137 7.27 -27.19 -10.48
C CYS A 137 7.62 -26.40 -11.74
N THR A 138 7.07 -26.77 -12.90
CA THR A 138 7.24 -26.02 -14.14
C THR A 138 6.32 -24.81 -14.15
N GLU A 139 6.63 -23.82 -14.99
CA GLU A 139 5.76 -22.65 -15.17
C GLU A 139 4.40 -23.03 -15.76
N GLU A 140 4.37 -24.00 -16.68
CA GLU A 140 3.12 -24.50 -17.27
C GLU A 140 2.17 -25.09 -16.22
N HIS A 141 2.68 -25.90 -15.29
CA HIS A 141 1.87 -26.44 -14.19
C HIS A 141 1.33 -25.31 -13.31
N MET A 142 2.12 -24.27 -13.06
CA MET A 142 1.70 -23.13 -12.24
C MET A 142 0.63 -22.28 -12.94
N GLU A 143 0.74 -22.09 -14.25
CA GLU A 143 -0.22 -21.34 -15.05
C GLU A 143 -1.59 -22.03 -15.09
N LYS A 144 -1.61 -23.34 -15.33
CA LYS A 144 -2.85 -24.12 -15.45
C LYS A 144 -3.45 -24.47 -14.09
N TYR A 145 -2.62 -24.85 -13.12
CA TYR A 145 -3.07 -25.48 -11.87
C TYR A 145 -2.66 -24.71 -10.61
N GLY A 146 -2.17 -23.48 -10.72
CA GLY A 146 -1.65 -22.72 -9.57
C GLY A 146 -2.60 -22.62 -8.37
N ILE A 147 -3.90 -22.41 -8.62
CA ILE A 147 -4.93 -22.37 -7.56
C ILE A 147 -5.08 -23.72 -6.84
N HIS A 148 -5.08 -24.82 -7.60
CA HIS A 148 -5.17 -26.18 -7.08
C HIS A 148 -3.91 -26.56 -6.29
N LEU A 149 -2.74 -26.21 -6.82
CA LEU A 149 -1.45 -26.46 -6.17
C LEU A 149 -1.32 -25.65 -4.87
N LEU A 150 -1.87 -24.44 -4.80
CA LEU A 150 -1.93 -23.66 -3.55
C LEU A 150 -2.83 -24.36 -2.52
N ALA A 151 -4.02 -24.83 -2.92
CA ALA A 151 -4.91 -25.58 -2.03
C ALA A 151 -4.26 -26.88 -1.53
N LEU A 152 -3.73 -27.71 -2.44
CA LEU A 152 -3.06 -28.97 -2.11
C LEU A 152 -1.85 -28.76 -1.19
N SER A 153 -1.00 -27.78 -1.50
CA SER A 153 0.18 -27.48 -0.67
C SER A 153 -0.18 -26.95 0.72
N HIS A 154 -1.33 -26.30 0.87
CA HIS A 154 -1.83 -25.91 2.18
C HIS A 154 -2.43 -27.09 2.94
N VAL A 155 -3.33 -27.86 2.33
CA VAL A 155 -4.02 -28.99 2.98
C VAL A 155 -3.04 -30.08 3.41
N TYR A 156 -2.09 -30.42 2.53
CA TYR A 156 -1.07 -31.43 2.82
C TYR A 156 0.19 -30.86 3.48
N LEU A 157 0.17 -29.59 3.92
CA LEU A 157 1.28 -28.95 4.62
C LEU A 157 2.64 -29.12 3.92
N VAL A 158 2.73 -28.61 2.68
CA VAL A 158 3.96 -28.58 1.87
C VAL A 158 4.42 -27.12 1.70
N PRO A 159 5.18 -26.55 2.66
CA PRO A 159 5.41 -25.10 2.74
C PRO A 159 6.18 -24.54 1.54
N GLN A 160 7.12 -25.31 0.99
CA GLN A 160 7.94 -24.88 -0.16
C GLN A 160 7.08 -24.66 -1.40
N LEU A 161 6.15 -25.58 -1.69
CA LEU A 161 5.19 -25.43 -2.79
C LEU A 161 4.23 -24.27 -2.51
N LYS A 162 3.70 -24.17 -1.29
CA LYS A 162 2.79 -23.09 -0.89
C LYS A 162 3.42 -21.71 -1.11
N HIS A 163 4.66 -21.51 -0.66
CA HIS A 163 5.38 -20.26 -0.85
C HIS A 163 5.57 -19.93 -2.33
N ARG A 164 5.92 -20.93 -3.14
CA ARG A 164 6.06 -20.78 -4.59
C ARG A 164 4.73 -20.38 -5.25
N CYS A 165 3.64 -21.07 -4.94
CA CYS A 165 2.30 -20.72 -5.44
C CYS A 165 1.90 -19.30 -5.05
N ILE A 166 2.11 -18.89 -3.79
CA ILE A 166 1.82 -17.53 -3.31
C ILE A 166 2.56 -16.46 -4.13
N LYS A 167 3.84 -16.71 -4.43
CA LYS A 167 4.65 -15.79 -5.23
C LYS A 167 4.14 -15.69 -6.67
N GLU A 168 3.97 -16.83 -7.33
CA GLU A 168 3.62 -16.90 -8.76
C GLU A 168 2.18 -16.44 -9.03
N LEU A 169 1.20 -16.89 -8.24
CA LEU A 169 -0.17 -16.41 -8.34
C LEU A 169 -0.24 -14.90 -8.08
N GLY A 170 0.54 -14.40 -7.13
CA GLY A 170 0.63 -12.97 -6.85
C GLY A 170 1.19 -12.12 -7.99
N GLN A 171 2.01 -12.70 -8.88
CA GLN A 171 2.52 -12.03 -10.08
C GLN A 171 1.53 -12.08 -11.25
N ARG A 172 0.66 -13.10 -11.28
CA ARG A 172 -0.33 -13.36 -12.34
C ARG A 172 -1.75 -12.89 -11.95
N LEU A 173 -1.85 -12.00 -10.97
CA LEU A 173 -3.12 -11.38 -10.58
C LEU A 173 -3.65 -10.48 -11.70
N THR A 174 -4.90 -10.69 -12.08
CA THR A 174 -5.63 -9.90 -13.06
C THR A 174 -6.93 -9.39 -12.45
N ILE A 175 -7.59 -8.45 -13.12
CA ILE A 175 -8.90 -7.93 -12.66
C ILE A 175 -9.94 -9.07 -12.62
N GLU A 176 -9.88 -9.99 -13.59
CA GLU A 176 -10.85 -11.09 -13.70
C GLU A 176 -10.68 -12.13 -12.60
N ASN A 177 -9.44 -12.51 -12.26
CA ASN A 177 -9.19 -13.61 -11.31
C ASN A 177 -8.98 -13.15 -9.85
N VAL A 178 -8.92 -11.84 -9.57
CA VAL A 178 -8.50 -11.35 -8.25
C VAL A 178 -9.44 -11.79 -7.13
N VAL A 179 -10.74 -11.90 -7.39
CA VAL A 179 -11.73 -12.27 -6.35
C VAL A 179 -11.57 -13.74 -5.96
N ASP A 180 -11.41 -14.63 -6.95
CA ASP A 180 -11.20 -16.06 -6.71
C ASP A 180 -9.88 -16.31 -5.98
N VAL A 181 -8.81 -15.64 -6.41
CA VAL A 181 -7.49 -15.75 -5.75
C VAL A 181 -7.53 -15.15 -4.34
N LEU A 182 -8.31 -14.10 -4.10
CA LEU A 182 -8.51 -13.51 -2.78
C LEU A 182 -9.20 -14.49 -1.83
N GLN A 183 -10.29 -15.13 -2.27
CA GLN A 183 -10.97 -16.16 -1.48
C GLN A 183 -10.04 -17.32 -1.16
N LEU A 184 -9.33 -17.84 -2.17
CA LEU A 184 -8.36 -18.90 -1.98
C LEU A 184 -7.24 -18.50 -1.01
N ALA A 185 -6.73 -17.28 -1.12
CA ALA A 185 -5.70 -16.77 -0.21
C ALA A 185 -6.19 -16.68 1.24
N LYS A 186 -7.46 -16.34 1.47
CA LYS A 186 -8.09 -16.35 2.79
C LYS A 186 -8.19 -17.77 3.34
N MET A 187 -8.65 -18.72 2.52
CA MET A 187 -8.79 -20.13 2.91
C MET A 187 -7.43 -20.81 3.16
N CYS A 188 -6.39 -20.37 2.44
CA CYS A 188 -5.04 -20.90 2.57
C CYS A 188 -4.19 -20.19 3.63
N ASP A 189 -4.72 -19.29 4.45
CA ASP A 189 -3.94 -18.46 5.38
C ASP A 189 -2.74 -17.76 4.71
N ALA A 190 -2.90 -17.32 3.46
CA ALA A 190 -1.86 -16.69 2.64
C ALA A 190 -1.94 -15.16 2.75
N ALA A 191 -1.62 -14.61 3.93
CA ALA A 191 -1.82 -13.20 4.26
C ALA A 191 -1.20 -12.21 3.24
N ASP A 192 0.00 -12.48 2.74
CA ASP A 192 0.66 -11.62 1.75
C ASP A 192 -0.07 -11.60 0.41
N LEU A 193 -0.57 -12.75 -0.06
CA LEU A 193 -1.35 -12.84 -1.28
C LEU A 193 -2.70 -12.17 -1.10
N TYR A 194 -3.37 -12.44 0.02
CA TYR A 194 -4.66 -11.83 0.37
C TYR A 194 -4.57 -10.30 0.37
N LEU A 195 -3.52 -9.74 0.99
CA LEU A 195 -3.30 -8.29 1.02
C LEU A 195 -2.92 -7.71 -0.35
N LYS A 196 -2.20 -8.45 -1.20
CA LYS A 196 -1.97 -8.06 -2.60
C LYS A 196 -3.29 -7.99 -3.37
N CYS A 197 -4.16 -8.98 -3.24
CA CYS A 197 -5.48 -8.99 -3.88
C CYS A 197 -6.32 -7.79 -3.41
N LEU A 198 -6.42 -7.57 -2.10
CA LEU A 198 -7.15 -6.42 -1.53
C LEU A 198 -6.66 -5.08 -2.07
N LYS A 199 -5.35 -4.90 -2.22
CA LYS A 199 -4.77 -3.68 -2.81
C LYS A 199 -5.15 -3.52 -4.29
N LEU A 200 -5.14 -4.59 -5.08
CA LEU A 200 -5.55 -4.56 -6.48
C LEU A 200 -7.03 -4.18 -6.59
N VAL A 201 -7.89 -4.86 -5.83
CA VAL A 201 -9.33 -4.55 -5.77
C VAL A 201 -9.55 -3.09 -5.38
N ALA A 202 -8.87 -2.59 -4.33
CA ALA A 202 -9.02 -1.20 -3.90
C ALA A 202 -8.55 -0.15 -4.92
N ASN A 203 -7.59 -0.50 -5.79
CA ASN A 203 -7.10 0.40 -6.83
C ASN A 203 -7.95 0.34 -8.10
N HIS A 204 -8.57 -0.80 -8.41
CA HIS A 204 -9.32 -1.06 -9.65
C HIS A 204 -10.79 -1.45 -9.40
N PHE A 205 -11.38 -1.01 -8.27
CA PHE A 205 -12.68 -1.47 -7.81
C PHE A 205 -13.79 -1.38 -8.86
N LYS A 206 -13.86 -0.29 -9.63
CA LYS A 206 -14.87 -0.10 -10.68
C LYS A 206 -14.81 -1.17 -11.78
N ALA A 207 -13.63 -1.69 -12.08
CA ALA A 207 -13.48 -2.76 -13.05
C ALA A 207 -13.86 -4.10 -12.42
N VAL A 208 -13.36 -4.36 -11.20
CA VAL A 208 -13.65 -5.58 -10.43
C VAL A 208 -15.15 -5.75 -10.17
N GLU A 209 -15.87 -4.67 -9.85
CA GLU A 209 -17.33 -4.68 -9.59
C GLU A 209 -18.15 -5.28 -10.75
N ASN A 210 -17.63 -5.23 -11.98
CA ASN A 210 -18.31 -5.77 -13.15
C ASN A 210 -17.98 -7.24 -13.44
N THR A 211 -16.94 -7.79 -12.81
CA THR A 211 -16.49 -9.16 -13.01
C THR A 211 -17.50 -10.17 -12.48
N GLU A 212 -17.51 -11.36 -13.07
CA GLU A 212 -18.36 -12.47 -12.60
C GLU A 212 -17.97 -12.90 -11.19
N GLY A 213 -16.67 -12.94 -10.88
CA GLY A 213 -16.17 -13.28 -9.54
C GLY A 213 -16.69 -12.33 -8.46
N TRP A 214 -16.77 -11.03 -8.74
CA TRP A 214 -17.36 -10.07 -7.79
C TRP A 214 -18.85 -10.30 -7.60
N LYS A 215 -19.63 -10.47 -8.67
CA LYS A 215 -21.08 -10.71 -8.57
C LYS A 215 -21.37 -11.98 -7.77
N PHE A 216 -20.63 -13.06 -8.05
CA PHE A 216 -20.72 -14.29 -7.28
C PHE A 216 -20.42 -14.06 -5.79
N LEU A 217 -19.36 -13.30 -5.48
CA LEU A 217 -19.02 -12.98 -4.10
C LEU A 217 -20.20 -12.32 -3.36
N GLN A 218 -20.93 -11.41 -4.00
CA GLN A 218 -22.08 -10.73 -3.40
C GLN A 218 -23.20 -11.70 -3.03
N ASP A 219 -23.43 -12.70 -3.88
CA ASP A 219 -24.49 -13.67 -3.69
C ASP A 219 -24.15 -14.75 -2.64
N HIS A 220 -22.85 -15.08 -2.49
CA HIS A 220 -22.43 -16.27 -1.74
C HIS A 220 -21.56 -16.01 -0.51
N ASP A 221 -20.82 -14.90 -0.44
CA ASP A 221 -20.11 -14.48 0.77
C ASP A 221 -20.28 -12.98 1.03
N PRO A 222 -21.47 -12.57 1.52
CA PRO A 222 -21.79 -11.19 1.82
C PRO A 222 -20.86 -10.58 2.90
N TRP A 223 -20.30 -11.41 3.77
CA TRP A 223 -19.39 -10.96 4.83
C TRP A 223 -18.02 -10.59 4.26
N LEU A 224 -17.49 -11.39 3.34
CA LEU A 224 -16.25 -11.06 2.66
C LEU A 224 -16.41 -9.85 1.74
N GLU A 225 -17.57 -9.66 1.09
CA GLU A 225 -17.87 -8.41 0.38
C GLU A 225 -17.75 -7.22 1.34
N LEU A 226 -18.41 -7.28 2.51
CA LEU A 226 -18.37 -6.21 3.51
C LEU A 226 -16.93 -5.91 3.97
N ASP A 227 -16.14 -6.94 4.27
CA ASP A 227 -14.74 -6.80 4.66
C ASP A 227 -13.92 -6.07 3.60
N ILE A 228 -14.09 -6.45 2.33
CA ILE A 228 -13.42 -5.81 1.20
C ILE A 228 -13.86 -4.34 1.08
N LEU A 229 -15.15 -4.06 1.16
CA LEU A 229 -15.68 -2.69 1.06
C LEU A 229 -15.18 -1.80 2.21
N GLN A 230 -15.10 -2.32 3.44
CA GLN A 230 -14.51 -1.61 4.58
C GLN A 230 -13.03 -1.30 4.33
N PHE A 231 -12.25 -2.28 3.86
CA PHE A 231 -10.85 -2.07 3.49
C PHE A 231 -10.69 -0.97 2.43
N ILE A 232 -11.56 -0.93 1.43
CA ILE A 232 -11.56 0.10 0.38
C ILE A 232 -11.85 1.48 0.98
N ASP A 233 -12.88 1.63 1.80
CA ASP A 233 -13.22 2.92 2.42
C ASP A 233 -12.12 3.42 3.35
N GLU A 234 -11.52 2.54 4.15
CA GLU A 234 -10.37 2.88 4.99
C GLU A 234 -9.19 3.34 4.16
N THR A 235 -8.85 2.61 3.09
CA THR A 235 -7.75 2.94 2.18
C THR A 235 -7.99 4.30 1.51
N ALA A 236 -9.21 4.56 1.04
CA ALA A 236 -9.60 5.84 0.44
C ALA A 236 -9.53 6.98 1.47
N SER A 237 -9.99 6.74 2.70
CA SER A 237 -9.96 7.71 3.80
C SER A 237 -8.52 8.06 4.22
N ARG A 238 -7.63 7.07 4.32
CA ARG A 238 -6.19 7.27 4.59
C ARG A 238 -5.51 8.06 3.46
N LYS A 239 -5.77 7.71 2.18
CA LYS A 239 -5.28 8.45 1.01
C LYS A 239 -5.76 9.91 1.03
N LYS A 240 -7.05 10.16 1.33
CA LYS A 240 -7.64 11.51 1.42
C LYS A 240 -7.03 12.34 2.56
N LYS A 241 -6.85 11.76 3.75
CA LYS A 241 -6.19 12.43 4.89
C LYS A 241 -4.74 12.82 4.54
N THR A 242 -4.00 11.90 3.91
CA THR A 242 -2.62 12.15 3.48
C THR A 242 -2.54 13.25 2.42
N ARG A 243 -3.44 13.24 1.43
CA ARG A 243 -3.51 14.30 0.42
C ARG A 243 -3.77 15.67 1.04
N LYS A 244 -4.78 15.77 1.93
CA LYS A 244 -5.09 17.01 2.67
C LYS A 244 -3.90 17.51 3.48
N LEU A 245 -3.20 16.61 4.18
CA LEU A 245 -2.01 16.96 4.95
C LEU A 245 -0.90 17.51 4.04
N ARG A 246 -0.66 16.90 2.88
CA ARG A 246 0.32 17.38 1.89
C ARG A 246 -0.06 18.73 1.29
N GLU A 247 -1.35 18.93 0.97
CA GLU A 247 -1.88 20.21 0.50
C GLU A 247 -1.70 21.31 1.58
N GLU A 248 -2.05 21.01 2.84
CA GLU A 248 -1.87 21.91 3.98
C GLU A 248 -0.38 22.26 4.20
N GLN A 249 0.50 21.25 4.15
CA GLN A 249 1.95 21.44 4.26
C GLN A 249 2.50 22.32 3.14
N ARG A 250 2.02 22.16 1.90
CA ARG A 250 2.41 23.01 0.77
C ARG A 250 2.05 24.48 1.00
N LEU A 251 0.87 24.76 1.57
CA LEU A 251 0.47 26.14 1.90
C LEU A 251 1.39 26.77 2.95
N TYR A 252 1.76 26.02 3.98
CA TYR A 252 2.69 26.54 5.00
C TYR A 252 4.11 26.74 4.44
N LEU A 253 4.56 25.89 3.51
CA LEU A 253 5.83 26.06 2.83
C LEU A 253 5.84 27.35 1.99
N GLN A 254 4.78 27.62 1.22
CA GLN A 254 4.65 28.87 0.48
C GLN A 254 4.65 30.10 1.39
N LEU A 255 4.03 30.00 2.57
CA LEU A 255 4.10 31.07 3.57
C LEU A 255 5.53 31.25 4.10
N SER A 256 6.28 30.18 4.36
CA SER A 256 7.69 30.32 4.78
C SER A 256 8.57 30.94 3.70
N GLU A 257 8.40 30.55 2.43
CA GLU A 257 9.11 31.16 1.29
C GLU A 257 8.75 32.65 1.14
N ALA A 258 7.49 33.02 1.37
CA ALA A 258 7.08 34.42 1.36
C ALA A 258 7.73 35.23 2.49
N MET A 259 8.00 34.63 3.65
CA MET A 259 8.71 35.29 4.76
C MET A 259 10.18 35.52 4.43
N GLU A 260 10.81 34.58 3.71
CA GLU A 260 12.18 34.72 3.21
C GLU A 260 12.27 35.77 2.08
N CYS A 261 11.35 35.77 1.11
CA CYS A 261 11.32 36.82 0.09
C CYS A 261 11.07 38.21 0.71
N LEU A 262 10.21 38.32 1.73
CA LEU A 262 10.00 39.58 2.45
C LEU A 262 11.29 40.07 3.10
N GLU A 263 12.04 39.16 3.73
CA GLU A 263 13.35 39.48 4.33
C GLU A 263 14.38 39.90 3.28
N HIS A 264 14.44 39.19 2.14
CA HIS A 264 15.28 39.53 0.99
C HIS A 264 14.96 40.95 0.46
N ILE A 265 13.69 41.26 0.19
CA ILE A 265 13.28 42.60 -0.30
C ILE A 265 13.69 43.69 0.70
N CYS A 266 13.49 43.47 2.00
CA CYS A 266 13.78 44.47 3.02
C CYS A 266 15.28 44.59 3.37
N LYS A 267 16.09 43.55 3.14
CA LYS A 267 17.53 43.55 3.43
C LYS A 267 18.39 43.98 2.25
N GLU A 268 18.16 43.35 1.11
CA GLU A 268 18.97 43.45 -0.12
C GLU A 268 18.34 44.39 -1.15
N GLY A 269 17.02 44.60 -1.06
CA GLY A 269 16.27 45.24 -2.12
C GLY A 269 16.01 44.31 -3.31
N CYS A 270 14.96 44.60 -4.07
CA CYS A 270 14.55 43.77 -5.18
C CYS A 270 13.77 44.60 -6.20
N THR A 271 14.27 44.65 -7.45
CA THR A 271 13.70 45.33 -8.65
C THR A 271 13.14 46.74 -8.43
N SER A 272 11.97 46.86 -7.79
CA SER A 272 11.21 48.11 -7.62
C SER A 272 10.96 48.53 -6.16
N VAL A 273 11.40 47.72 -5.19
CA VAL A 273 11.27 48.00 -3.75
C VAL A 273 12.56 47.59 -3.07
N GLY A 274 13.15 48.48 -2.27
CA GLY A 274 14.35 48.15 -1.51
C GLY A 274 14.53 49.01 -0.26
N PRO A 275 15.59 48.74 0.52
CA PRO A 275 15.93 49.54 1.68
C PRO A 275 16.22 50.99 1.26
N TYR A 276 15.96 51.94 2.16
CA TYR A 276 16.08 53.37 1.88
C TYR A 276 17.49 53.79 1.44
N ASP A 277 18.50 53.02 1.85
CA ASP A 277 19.92 53.30 1.62
C ASP A 277 20.46 52.69 0.32
N MET A 278 19.61 52.10 -0.52
CA MET A 278 19.98 51.51 -1.81
C MET A 278 19.19 52.15 -2.95
N GLU A 279 19.88 52.68 -3.96
CA GLU A 279 19.23 53.13 -5.19
C GLU A 279 18.62 51.94 -5.95
N PRO A 280 17.45 52.08 -6.59
CA PRO A 280 16.83 50.99 -7.35
C PRO A 280 17.78 50.49 -8.45
N GLY A 281 18.24 49.24 -8.34
CA GLY A 281 19.12 48.65 -9.34
C GLY A 281 18.52 48.68 -10.75
N HIS A 282 19.32 49.03 -11.75
CA HIS A 282 18.94 49.19 -13.17
C HIS A 282 18.35 47.94 -13.86
N ASN A 283 18.26 46.79 -13.18
CA ASN A 283 17.69 45.56 -13.72
C ASN A 283 16.17 45.52 -13.57
N ARG A 284 15.48 45.89 -14.66
CA ARG A 284 14.02 45.81 -14.84
C ARG A 284 13.49 44.39 -15.13
N GLY A 285 14.27 43.35 -14.82
CA GLY A 285 13.87 41.95 -15.00
C GLY A 285 13.17 41.36 -13.76
N PRO A 286 12.39 40.28 -13.88
CA PRO A 286 11.81 39.58 -12.72
C PRO A 286 12.89 39.06 -11.75
N CYS A 287 12.62 39.09 -10.44
CA CYS A 287 13.53 38.53 -9.43
C CYS A 287 13.82 37.05 -9.69
N SER A 288 15.09 36.67 -9.71
CA SER A 288 15.54 35.29 -9.93
C SER A 288 15.55 34.43 -8.66
N LYS A 289 15.61 35.04 -7.46
CA LYS A 289 15.69 34.32 -6.17
C LYS A 289 14.35 33.75 -5.71
N PHE A 290 13.25 34.48 -5.90
CA PHE A 290 11.92 34.04 -5.48
C PHE A 290 10.85 34.41 -6.50
N SER A 291 10.02 33.44 -6.86
CA SER A 291 8.89 33.62 -7.78
C SER A 291 7.78 34.52 -7.21
N THR A 292 7.69 34.65 -5.88
CA THR A 292 6.67 35.44 -5.19
C THR A 292 7.04 36.91 -5.00
N CYS A 293 8.28 37.31 -5.33
CA CYS A 293 8.77 38.65 -5.00
C CYS A 293 8.04 39.78 -5.73
N GLN A 294 7.65 39.63 -6.99
CA GLN A 294 6.85 40.63 -7.70
C GLN A 294 5.52 40.92 -6.97
N GLY A 295 4.84 39.87 -6.48
CA GLY A 295 3.58 40.01 -5.76
C GLY A 295 3.75 40.73 -4.40
N LEU A 296 4.83 40.41 -3.68
CA LEU A 296 5.16 41.05 -2.41
C LEU A 296 5.56 42.52 -2.59
N GLN A 297 6.33 42.86 -3.63
CA GLN A 297 6.67 44.24 -3.96
C GLN A 297 5.44 45.09 -4.23
N LEU A 298 4.49 44.58 -5.02
CA LEU A 298 3.21 45.27 -5.28
C LEU A 298 2.37 45.46 -4.01
N LEU A 299 2.45 44.53 -3.04
CA LEU A 299 1.82 44.70 -1.73
C LEU A 299 2.53 45.77 -0.90
N ILE A 300 3.86 45.81 -0.90
CA ILE A 300 4.66 46.82 -0.19
C ILE A 300 4.41 48.22 -0.76
N GLN A 301 4.47 48.39 -2.08
CA GLN A 301 4.19 49.68 -2.75
C GLN A 301 2.78 50.20 -2.44
N HIS A 302 1.79 49.30 -2.50
CA HIS A 302 0.43 49.65 -2.12
C HIS A 302 0.34 50.04 -0.64
N PHE A 303 0.99 49.28 0.25
CA PHE A 303 0.96 49.55 1.69
C PHE A 303 1.61 50.89 2.07
N ALA A 304 2.63 51.31 1.31
CA ALA A 304 3.29 52.60 1.49
C ALA A 304 2.41 53.78 1.04
N THR A 305 1.60 53.61 0.00
CA THR A 305 0.84 54.70 -0.64
C THR A 305 -0.66 54.73 -0.29
N CYS A 306 -1.21 53.67 0.32
CA CYS A 306 -2.64 53.54 0.57
C CYS A 306 -3.14 54.41 1.74
N LYS A 307 -3.99 55.40 1.41
CA LYS A 307 -4.64 56.29 2.40
C LYS A 307 -5.66 55.59 3.31
N ARG A 308 -6.17 54.40 2.93
CA ARG A 308 -7.15 53.61 3.71
C ARG A 308 -6.51 52.57 4.65
N ARG A 309 -5.19 52.60 4.83
CA ARG A 309 -4.40 51.64 5.64
C ARG A 309 -4.77 51.62 7.12
N VAL A 310 -4.92 52.81 7.72
CA VAL A 310 -5.04 53.00 9.18
C VAL A 310 -6.44 52.64 9.68
N ASN A 311 -7.47 52.92 8.89
CA ASN A 311 -8.88 52.68 9.25
C ASN A 311 -9.36 51.24 8.95
N GLY A 312 -8.44 50.32 8.60
CA GLY A 312 -8.74 48.90 8.42
C GLY A 312 -9.59 48.53 7.20
N GLY A 313 -9.93 49.49 6.33
CA GLY A 313 -10.86 49.29 5.21
C GLY A 313 -10.26 48.69 3.92
N CYS A 314 -8.94 48.47 3.84
CA CYS A 314 -8.29 47.95 2.64
C CYS A 314 -7.82 46.49 2.80
N LEU A 315 -8.33 45.59 1.96
CA LEU A 315 -7.99 44.16 1.98
C LEU A 315 -6.51 43.88 1.68
N ARG A 316 -5.89 44.63 0.77
CA ARG A 316 -4.45 44.47 0.43
C ARG A 316 -3.56 44.88 1.60
N CYS A 317 -3.89 45.99 2.27
CA CYS A 317 -3.18 46.41 3.47
C CYS A 317 -3.38 45.43 4.63
N LYS A 318 -4.58 44.86 4.79
CA LYS A 318 -4.85 43.83 5.80
C LYS A 318 -3.98 42.58 5.61
N ARG A 319 -3.78 42.11 4.37
CA ARG A 319 -2.87 41.01 4.05
C ARG A 319 -1.42 41.35 4.37
N MET A 320 -0.97 42.56 4.00
CA MET A 320 0.39 43.01 4.32
C MET A 320 0.63 43.06 5.83
N TRP A 321 -0.31 43.61 6.60
CA TRP A 321 -0.27 43.60 8.07
C TRP A 321 -0.13 42.18 8.64
N GLN A 322 -0.85 41.20 8.09
CA GLN A 322 -0.74 39.79 8.51
C GLN A 322 0.64 39.21 8.21
N LEU A 323 1.23 39.50 7.06
CA LEU A 323 2.59 39.05 6.70
C LEU A 323 3.66 39.65 7.63
N LEU A 324 3.56 40.94 7.94
CA LEU A 324 4.48 41.61 8.88
C LEU A 324 4.34 41.05 10.31
N ARG A 325 3.10 40.80 10.76
CA ARG A 325 2.84 40.14 12.06
C ARG A 325 3.42 38.72 12.07
N LEU A 326 3.28 37.97 10.97
CA LEU A 326 3.80 36.61 10.85
C LEU A 326 5.32 36.62 10.94
N HIS A 327 5.99 37.45 10.12
CA HIS A 327 7.44 37.61 10.16
C HIS A 327 7.93 37.94 11.59
N SER A 328 7.34 38.94 12.25
CA SER A 328 7.69 39.30 13.63
C SER A 328 7.55 38.13 14.62
N SER A 329 6.53 37.28 14.42
CA SER A 329 6.30 36.11 15.27
C SER A 329 7.40 35.05 15.13
N MET A 330 8.06 34.96 13.97
CA MET A 330 9.11 33.97 13.67
C MET A 330 10.53 34.55 13.69
N CYS A 331 10.68 35.88 13.74
CA CYS A 331 11.97 36.55 13.72
C CYS A 331 12.67 36.44 15.08
N ASP A 332 13.92 35.96 15.07
CA ASP A 332 14.73 35.79 16.29
C ASP A 332 15.51 37.05 16.68
N GLN A 333 15.74 37.96 15.73
CA GLN A 333 16.56 39.16 15.92
C GLN A 333 15.77 40.44 15.60
N PRO A 334 14.79 40.82 16.45
CA PRO A 334 13.89 41.94 16.16
C PRO A 334 14.59 43.32 16.13
N ASP A 335 15.71 43.49 16.84
CA ASP A 335 16.41 44.78 16.94
C ASP A 335 17.31 45.08 15.73
N SER A 336 17.80 44.05 15.04
CA SER A 336 18.57 44.19 13.79
C SER A 336 17.74 43.89 12.52
N CYS A 337 16.46 43.52 12.69
CA CYS A 337 15.61 43.16 11.57
C CYS A 337 15.22 44.38 10.73
N ARG A 338 15.48 44.30 9.41
CA ARG A 338 15.13 45.34 8.43
C ARG A 338 13.68 45.31 7.96
N VAL A 339 12.90 44.28 8.33
CA VAL A 339 11.48 44.18 7.96
C VAL A 339 10.66 45.23 8.72
N PRO A 340 9.87 46.08 8.03
CA PRO A 340 9.08 47.12 8.66
C PRO A 340 8.16 46.58 9.77
N LEU A 341 7.99 47.35 10.84
CA LEU A 341 7.07 47.03 11.95
C LEU A 341 7.42 45.75 12.74
N CYS A 342 8.50 45.04 12.40
CA CYS A 342 8.89 43.79 13.06
C CYS A 342 9.04 43.95 14.58
N ARG A 343 9.84 44.94 15.01
CA ARG A 343 10.05 45.26 16.44
C ARG A 343 8.78 45.68 17.16
N GLN A 344 7.95 46.51 16.51
CA GLN A 344 6.69 46.99 17.10
C GLN A 344 5.71 45.84 17.36
N PHE A 345 5.57 44.93 16.40
CA PHE A 345 4.75 43.73 16.58
C PHE A 345 5.28 42.81 17.68
N LYS A 346 6.60 42.65 17.79
CA LYS A 346 7.24 41.80 18.79
C LYS A 346 6.95 42.31 20.20
N LEU A 347 7.12 43.61 20.43
CA LEU A 347 6.84 44.27 21.70
C LEU A 347 5.36 44.17 22.08
N LYS A 348 4.47 44.43 21.11
CA LYS A 348 3.02 44.33 21.33
C LYS A 348 2.59 42.92 21.73
N MET A 349 3.13 41.88 21.07
CA MET A 349 2.84 40.48 21.43
C MET A 349 3.37 40.09 22.82
N GLN A 350 4.48 40.66 23.27
CA GLN A 350 5.01 40.41 24.62
C GLN A 350 4.14 41.06 25.70
N GLN A 351 3.55 42.22 25.42
CA GLN A 351 2.64 42.95 26.32
C GLN A 351 1.24 42.31 26.38
N GLU A 352 0.70 41.82 25.26
CA GLU A 352 -0.66 41.29 25.14
C GLU A 352 -0.83 39.82 25.61
N LYS A 353 0.04 39.30 26.48
CA LYS A 353 0.21 37.87 26.85
C LYS A 353 -1.04 37.06 27.31
N LYS A 354 -2.26 37.62 27.34
CA LYS A 354 -3.46 36.99 27.95
C LYS A 354 -4.76 36.93 27.13
N LYS A 355 -4.82 37.32 25.85
CA LYS A 355 -6.01 37.01 25.03
C LYS A 355 -5.68 36.01 23.92
N ASP A 356 -6.37 34.87 23.96
CA ASP A 356 -6.25 33.72 23.07
C ASP A 356 -6.08 34.08 21.60
N ASP A 357 -4.86 33.88 21.09
CA ASP A 357 -4.66 33.66 19.66
C ASP A 357 -3.99 32.29 19.44
N ALA A 358 -4.60 31.25 20.04
CA ALA A 358 -4.16 29.86 19.88
C ALA A 358 -4.07 29.46 18.40
N ARG A 359 -4.98 29.99 17.56
CA ARG A 359 -4.98 29.81 16.11
C ARG A 359 -3.72 30.41 15.47
N TRP A 360 -3.33 31.63 15.84
CA TRP A 360 -2.10 32.25 15.33
C TRP A 360 -0.84 31.52 15.80
N LYS A 361 -0.77 31.13 17.08
CA LYS A 361 0.36 30.33 17.60
C LYS A 361 0.51 29.01 16.84
N LEU A 362 -0.60 28.35 16.52
CA LEU A 362 -0.61 27.13 15.72
C LEU A 362 -0.12 27.38 14.29
N LEU A 363 -0.58 28.45 13.64
CA LEU A 363 -0.12 28.86 12.31
C LEU A 363 1.40 29.08 12.29
N VAL A 364 1.92 29.87 13.23
CA VAL A 364 3.35 30.14 13.36
C VAL A 364 4.13 28.83 13.50
N ARG A 365 3.70 27.94 14.39
CA ARG A 365 4.34 26.62 14.58
C ARG A 365 4.35 25.80 13.28
N LYS A 366 3.23 25.76 12.56
CA LYS A 366 3.09 25.01 11.30
C LYS A 366 4.00 25.55 10.18
N VAL A 367 4.10 26.87 10.05
CA VAL A 367 4.99 27.52 9.07
C VAL A 367 6.46 27.26 9.40
N VAL A 368 6.86 27.42 10.66
CA VAL A 368 8.23 27.12 11.10
C VAL A 368 8.56 25.63 10.87
N SER A 369 7.66 24.72 11.23
CA SER A 369 7.86 23.29 10.95
C SER A 369 8.01 23.00 9.45
N ALA A 370 7.18 23.59 8.59
CA ALA A 370 7.29 23.41 7.13
C ALA A 370 8.65 23.89 6.60
N LYS A 371 9.14 25.05 7.07
CA LYS A 371 10.47 25.58 6.74
C LYS A 371 11.58 24.61 7.15
N THR A 372 11.55 24.11 8.39
CA THR A 372 12.58 23.19 8.89
C THR A 372 12.60 21.86 8.13
N ILE A 373 11.44 21.32 7.75
CA ILE A 373 11.37 20.08 6.97
C ILE A 373 11.94 20.29 5.57
N SER A 374 11.67 21.44 4.94
CA SER A 374 12.24 21.81 3.65
C SER A 374 13.76 21.90 3.70
N SER A 375 14.33 22.60 4.68
CA SER A 375 15.79 22.77 4.81
C SER A 375 16.53 21.47 5.17
N LEU A 376 15.86 20.53 5.83
CA LEU A 376 16.39 19.18 6.08
C LEU A 376 16.36 18.28 4.83
N SER A 377 15.50 18.57 3.86
CA SER A 377 15.38 17.81 2.62
C SER A 377 16.40 18.21 1.54
N LEU A 378 17.21 19.25 1.77
CA LEU A 378 18.26 19.69 0.86
C LEU A 378 19.53 18.81 0.98
N PRO A 379 20.21 18.49 -0.14
CA PRO A 379 21.52 17.84 -0.11
C PRO A 379 22.54 18.66 0.69
N LYS A 380 23.38 17.96 1.48
CA LYS A 380 24.35 18.51 2.46
C LYS A 380 25.22 19.68 1.94
N ARG A 381 25.48 19.75 0.62
CA ARG A 381 26.30 20.80 -0.02
C ARG A 381 25.67 22.19 -0.06
N LYS A 382 24.34 22.32 -0.04
CA LYS A 382 23.65 23.63 -0.09
C LYS A 382 23.52 24.32 1.28
N ARG A 383 23.73 23.56 2.36
CA ARG A 383 23.61 24.03 3.75
C ARG A 383 24.78 24.94 4.18
N GLU A 384 25.94 24.81 3.53
CA GLU A 384 27.15 25.54 3.90
C GLU A 384 27.22 26.96 3.27
N GLU A 385 26.55 27.18 2.13
CA GLU A 385 26.45 28.52 1.51
C GLU A 385 25.58 29.50 2.31
N GLU A 386 24.42 29.05 2.85
CA GLU A 386 23.49 29.92 3.60
C GLU A 386 24.04 30.38 4.97
N LEU A 387 24.98 29.64 5.57
CA LEU A 387 25.62 30.01 6.83
C LEU A 387 26.72 31.08 6.66
N GLY A 388 27.33 31.17 5.47
CA GLY A 388 28.43 32.10 5.17
C GLY A 388 28.01 33.56 5.05
N GLU A 389 26.80 33.84 4.57
CA GLU A 389 26.33 35.21 4.30
C GLU A 389 25.92 35.99 5.56
N THR A 390 25.78 35.31 6.70
CA THR A 390 25.28 35.92 7.95
C THR A 390 26.30 36.75 8.74
N ARG A 391 27.56 36.84 8.27
CA ARG A 391 28.68 37.36 9.08
C ARG A 391 29.20 38.78 8.79
N SER A 392 28.63 39.54 7.85
CA SER A 392 29.16 40.87 7.51
C SER A 392 28.22 42.05 7.79
N SER A 393 28.60 42.84 8.80
CA SER A 393 28.51 44.31 8.98
C SER A 393 27.14 45.03 8.83
N HIS A 394 26.58 45.70 9.85
CA HIS A 394 26.91 46.99 10.52
C HIS A 394 25.82 48.05 10.22
N GLY A 395 25.40 48.80 11.26
CA GLY A 395 24.89 50.18 11.15
C GLY A 395 23.41 50.45 10.77
N ILE A 396 22.55 50.65 11.78
CA ILE A 396 21.72 51.87 12.06
C ILE A 396 21.09 52.59 10.82
N ARG A 397 19.76 52.77 10.61
CA ARG A 397 18.73 53.50 11.41
C ARG A 397 17.31 53.32 10.81
N THR A 398 16.29 53.67 11.59
CA THR A 398 14.83 53.49 11.43
C THR A 398 14.13 54.26 10.29
N PHE A 399 13.19 53.58 9.60
CA PHE A 399 12.14 54.17 8.76
C PHE A 399 11.18 55.08 9.58
N ARG A 400 10.74 56.21 8.99
CA ARG A 400 9.51 56.91 9.40
C ARG A 400 8.34 56.40 8.54
N LEU A 401 7.24 56.05 9.22
CA LEU A 401 5.97 55.55 8.67
C LEU A 401 4.84 56.55 8.86
#